data_AF-F9MM87-F1
#
_entry.id   AF-F9MM87-F1
#
_cell.length_a   1.000
_cell.length_b   1.000
_cell.length_c   1.000
_cell.angle_alpha   90.00
_cell.angle_beta   90.00
_cell.angle_gamma   90.00
#
_symmetry.space_group_name_H-M   'P 1'
#
loop_
_entity.id
_entity.type
_entity.pdbx_description
1 polymer ?
#
loop_
_entity_poly.entity_id
_entity_poly.type
_entity_poly.pdbx_seq_one_letter_code
_entity_poly.pdbx_strand_id
1 'polypeptide(L)'
;MNLLTYRNEIDALDKQIIALLEQRFAVVEQVGKYKQKADLGVQDLKREQAVLEGIAMVVQNRQLVQSIQHIYEQILAESRAWEY
;
A
#
# COMPACT_ATOMS: atom_id res chain seq x y z
N MET A 1 -9.83 5.18 30.34
CA MET A 1 -9.07 4.31 29.43
C MET A 1 -7.72 3.99 30.06
N ASN A 2 -7.19 2.78 29.87
CA ASN A 2 -5.85 2.39 30.32
C ASN A 2 -5.00 1.94 29.11
N LEU A 3 -3.71 1.70 29.34
CA LEU A 3 -2.77 1.27 28.29
C LEU A 3 -3.21 0.01 27.55
N LEU A 4 -3.82 -0.94 28.24
CA LEU A 4 -4.30 -2.18 27.64
C LEU A 4 -5.45 -1.91 26.65
N THR A 5 -6.36 -0.97 26.96
CA THR A 5 -7.43 -0.57 26.04
C THR A 5 -6.87 -0.02 24.73
N TYR A 6 -5.87 0.87 24.78
CA TYR A 6 -5.26 1.43 23.57
C TYR A 6 -4.51 0.38 22.75
N ARG A 7 -3.83 -0.58 23.40
CA ARG A 7 -3.17 -1.69 22.68
C ARG A 7 -4.17 -2.57 21.95
N ASN A 8 -5.29 -2.91 22.59
CA ASN A 8 -6.33 -3.70 21.94
C ASN A 8 -6.95 -2.98 20.74
N GLU A 9 -7.07 -1.65 20.82
CA GLU A 9 -7.53 -0.83 19.70
C GLU A 9 -6.53 -0.85 18.54
N ILE A 10 -5.23 -0.73 18.81
CA ILE A 10 -4.16 -0.88 17.81
C ILE A 10 -4.21 -2.27 17.18
N ASP A 11 -4.29 -3.34 17.99
CA ASP A 11 -4.36 -4.72 17.48
C ASP A 11 -5.57 -4.93 16.55
N ALA A 12 -6.70 -4.27 16.84
CA ALA A 12 -7.90 -4.33 16.00
C ALA A 12 -7.74 -3.55 14.68
N LEU A 13 -7.01 -2.43 14.70
CA LEU A 13 -6.64 -1.69 13.49
C LEU A 13 -5.64 -2.46 12.64
N ASP A 14 -4.62 -3.07 13.26
CA ASP A 14 -3.60 -3.85 12.56
C ASP A 14 -4.21 -5.02 11.81
N LYS A 15 -5.20 -5.71 12.38
CA LYS A 15 -5.95 -6.77 11.68
C LYS A 15 -6.64 -6.26 10.41
N GLN A 16 -7.19 -5.04 10.45
CA GLN A 16 -7.82 -4.44 9.28
C GLN A 16 -6.78 -4.03 8.24
N ILE A 17 -5.65 -3.48 8.67
CA ILE A 17 -4.54 -3.13 7.78
C ILE A 17 -4.00 -4.38 7.07
N ILE A 18 -3.78 -5.47 7.80
CA ILE A 18 -3.32 -6.75 7.23
C ILE A 18 -4.32 -7.27 6.19
N ALA A 19 -5.61 -7.31 6.51
CA ALA A 19 -6.63 -7.77 5.56
C ALA A 19 -6.67 -6.91 4.28
N LEU A 20 -6.53 -5.59 4.41
CA LEU A 20 -6.47 -4.67 3.25
C LEU A 20 -5.20 -4.87 2.43
N LEU A 21 -4.05 -5.14 3.07
CA LEU A 21 -2.80 -5.45 2.39
C LEU A 21 -2.94 -6.75 1.60
N GLU A 22 -3.44 -7.82 2.19
CA GLU A 22 -3.66 -9.10 1.49
C GLU A 22 -4.54 -8.93 0.24
N GLN A 23 -5.65 -8.20 0.36
CA GLN A 23 -6.51 -7.87 -0.78
C GLN A 23 -5.77 -7.07 -1.85
N ARG A 24 -4.97 -6.08 -1.45
CA ARG A 24 -4.17 -5.27 -2.37
C ARG A 24 -3.17 -6.13 -3.13
N PHE A 25 -2.44 -7.03 -2.45
CA PHE A 25 -1.47 -7.92 -3.09
C PHE A 25 -2.12 -8.93 -4.04
N ALA A 26 -3.31 -9.44 -3.71
CA ALA A 26 -4.08 -10.28 -4.63
C ALA A 26 -4.39 -9.55 -5.95
N VAL A 27 -4.72 -8.26 -5.90
CA VAL A 27 -4.95 -7.43 -7.10
C VAL A 27 -3.64 -7.20 -7.86
N VAL A 28 -2.54 -6.93 -7.16
CA VAL A 28 -1.20 -6.76 -7.75
C VAL A 28 -0.78 -8.00 -8.55
N GLU A 29 -1.02 -9.20 -8.01
CA GLU A 29 -0.74 -10.46 -8.73
C GLU A 29 -1.54 -10.57 -10.04
N GLN A 30 -2.80 -10.12 -10.05
CA GLN A 30 -3.60 -10.10 -11.29
C GLN A 30 -3.06 -9.08 -12.30
N VAL A 31 -2.57 -7.92 -11.83
CA VAL A 31 -1.91 -6.92 -12.68
C VAL A 31 -0.65 -7.50 -13.32
N GLY A 32 0.17 -8.23 -12.55
CA GLY A 32 1.36 -8.91 -13.09
C GLY A 32 1.02 -9.93 -14.17
N LYS A 33 0.04 -10.80 -13.90
CA LYS A 33 -0.49 -11.77 -14.90
C LYS A 33 -0.98 -11.10 -16.17
N TYR A 34 -1.60 -9.93 -16.06
CA TYR A 34 -2.04 -9.15 -17.22
C TYR A 34 -0.87 -8.57 -18.00
N LYS A 35 0.10 -7.93 -17.33
CA LYS A 35 1.29 -7.34 -17.96
C LYS A 35 2.11 -8.38 -18.72
N GLN A 36 2.32 -9.56 -18.12
CA GLN A 36 2.99 -10.69 -18.79
C GLN A 36 2.27 -11.13 -20.07
N LYS A 37 0.93 -11.27 -20.03
CA LYS A 37 0.13 -11.67 -21.21
C LYS A 37 0.15 -10.62 -22.32
N ALA A 38 0.24 -9.35 -21.95
CA ALA A 38 0.19 -8.21 -22.87
C ALA A 38 1.57 -7.76 -23.38
N ASP A 39 2.65 -8.44 -22.97
CA ASP A 39 4.06 -8.06 -23.25
C ASP A 39 4.35 -6.59 -22.89
N LEU A 40 3.69 -6.10 -21.83
CA LEU A 40 3.87 -4.74 -21.36
C LEU A 40 5.11 -4.68 -20.47
N GLY A 41 6.05 -3.81 -20.84
CA GLY A 41 7.26 -3.58 -20.09
C GLY A 41 7.02 -3.13 -18.65
N VAL A 42 8.00 -3.41 -17.80
CA VAL A 42 7.99 -3.36 -16.34
C VAL A 42 8.06 -1.95 -15.72
N GLN A 43 8.01 -0.86 -16.51
CA GLN A 43 8.25 0.48 -15.94
C GLN A 43 7.03 1.10 -15.25
N ASP A 44 6.83 0.75 -13.98
CA ASP A 44 5.81 1.31 -13.09
C ASP A 44 6.24 2.57 -12.32
N LEU A 45 7.43 3.12 -12.55
CA LEU A 45 7.90 4.31 -11.82
C LEU A 45 6.91 5.49 -11.89
N LYS A 46 6.30 5.72 -13.06
CA LYS A 46 5.26 6.75 -13.22
C LYS A 46 3.99 6.42 -12.43
N ARG A 47 3.63 5.13 -12.36
CA ARG A 47 2.44 4.66 -11.64
C ARG A 47 2.65 4.76 -10.14
N GLU A 48 3.82 4.39 -9.63
CA GLU A 48 4.21 4.51 -8.22
C GLU A 48 4.21 5.97 -7.77
N GLN A 49 4.81 6.86 -8.56
CA GLN A 49 4.79 8.30 -8.29
C GLN A 49 3.36 8.84 -8.17
N ALA A 50 2.46 8.42 -9.07
CA ALA A 50 1.05 8.81 -9.01
C ALA A 50 0.32 8.25 -7.75
N VAL A 51 0.71 7.09 -7.23
CA VAL A 51 0.19 6.60 -5.93
C VAL A 51 0.60 7.55 -4.81
N LEU A 52 1.89 7.90 -4.73
CA LEU A 52 2.43 8.74 -3.66
C LEU A 52 1.85 10.16 -3.69
N GLU A 53 1.64 10.73 -4.87
CA GLU A 53 0.97 12.01 -5.05
C GLU A 53 -0.51 11.92 -4.62
N GLY A 54 -1.21 10.87 -5.01
CA GLY A 54 -2.60 10.64 -4.61
C GLY A 54 -2.77 10.55 -3.09
N ILE A 55 -1.84 9.89 -2.39
CA ILE A 55 -1.81 9.81 -0.92
C ILE A 55 -1.73 11.21 -0.31
N ALA A 56 -0.84 12.05 -0.80
CA ALA A 56 -0.69 13.41 -0.30
C ALA A 56 -1.96 14.27 -0.48
N MET A 57 -2.85 13.91 -1.42
CA MET A 57 -4.12 14.60 -1.62
C MET A 57 -5.22 14.13 -0.66
N VAL A 58 -5.25 12.83 -0.32
CA VAL A 58 -6.36 12.25 0.48
C VAL A 58 -6.11 12.25 1.98
N VAL A 59 -4.84 12.28 2.42
CA VAL A 59 -4.48 12.32 3.84
C VAL A 59 -4.96 13.64 4.47
N GLN A 60 -5.89 13.52 5.42
CA GLN A 60 -6.52 14.65 6.10
C GLN A 60 -5.57 15.32 7.10
N ASN A 61 -4.88 14.52 7.91
CA ASN A 61 -3.88 15.05 8.83
C ASN A 61 -2.57 15.32 8.08
N ARG A 62 -2.35 16.58 7.73
CA ARG A 62 -1.17 17.02 6.95
C ARG A 62 0.17 16.66 7.59
N GLN A 63 0.23 16.50 8.92
CA GLN A 63 1.45 16.09 9.62
C GLN A 63 1.83 14.64 9.35
N LEU A 64 0.86 13.80 8.96
CA LEU A 64 1.07 12.38 8.69
C LEU A 64 1.42 12.08 7.22
N VAL A 65 1.32 13.06 6.32
CA VAL A 65 1.50 12.85 4.87
C VAL A 65 2.82 12.15 4.57
N GLN A 66 3.94 12.68 5.10
CA GLN A 66 5.26 12.11 4.86
C GLN A 66 5.40 10.70 5.44
N SER A 67 4.90 10.47 6.66
CA SER A 67 4.93 9.15 7.28
C SER A 67 4.14 8.12 6.50
N ILE A 68 2.95 8.48 6.01
CA ILE A 68 2.10 7.58 5.21
C ILE A 68 2.72 7.33 3.83
N GLN A 69 3.32 8.34 3.20
CA GLN A 69 4.06 8.16 1.95
C GLN A 69 5.21 7.17 2.12
N HIS A 70 6.03 7.31 3.17
CA HIS A 70 7.13 6.36 3.44
C HIS A 70 6.64 4.93 3.66
N ILE A 71 5.51 4.74 4.36
CA ILE A 71 4.90 3.40 4.51
C ILE A 71 4.50 2.85 3.13
N TYR A 72 3.88 3.68 2.29
CA TYR A 72 3.47 3.26 0.96
C TYR A 72 4.63 2.97 0.01
N GLU A 73 5.75 3.67 0.13
CA GLU A 73 6.98 3.31 -0.60
C GLU A 73 7.42 1.88 -0.28
N GLN A 74 7.34 1.46 0.99
CA GLN A 74 7.65 0.07 1.37
C GLN A 74 6.62 -0.91 0.80
N ILE A 75 5.32 -0.58 0.89
CA ILE A 75 4.26 -1.41 0.30
C ILE A 75 4.47 -1.58 -1.20
N LEU A 76 4.78 -0.50 -1.93
CA LEU A 76 5.07 -0.54 -3.36
C LEU A 76 6.33 -1.34 -3.64
N ALA A 77 7.36 -1.21 -2.82
CA ALA A 77 8.59 -1.99 -2.95
C ALA A 77 8.34 -3.50 -2.85
N GLU A 78 7.59 -3.93 -1.84
CA GLU A 78 7.20 -5.33 -1.66
C GLU A 78 6.28 -5.81 -2.79
N SER A 79 5.41 -4.93 -3.33
CA SER A 79 4.49 -5.28 -4.43
C SER A 79 5.21 -5.71 -5.69
N ARG A 80 6.37 -5.13 -5.99
CA ARG A 80 7.14 -5.45 -7.20
C ARG A 80 7.48 -6.93 -7.29
N ALA A 81 7.71 -7.62 -6.16
CA ALA A 81 7.98 -9.05 -6.17
C ALA A 81 6.80 -9.91 -6.69
N TRP A 82 5.58 -9.34 -6.71
CA TRP A 82 4.34 -10.02 -7.09
C TRP A 82 3.77 -9.51 -8.43
N GLU A 83 4.36 -8.47 -9.02
CA GLU A 83 3.97 -7.96 -10.35
C GLU A 83 4.64 -8.70 -11.51
N TYR A 84 5.57 -9.62 -11.24
CA TYR A 84 6.38 -10.31 -12.25
C TYR A 84 6.08 -11.79 -12.44
#